data_AF-A0A0D3IGY4-F1
#
_entry.id   AF-A0A0D3IGY4-F1
#
_cell.length_a   1.000
_cell.length_b   1.000
_cell.length_c   1.000
_cell.angle_alpha   90.00
_cell.angle_beta   90.00
_cell.angle_gamma   90.00
#
_symmetry.space_group_name_H-M   'P 1'
#
loop_
_entity.id
_entity.type
_entity.pdbx_description
1 polymer ?
#
loop_
_entity_poly.entity_id
_entity_poly.type
_entity_poly.pdbx_seq_one_letter_code
_entity_poly.pdbx_strand_id
1 'polypeptide(L)'
;MVESAAVVVRRLHEAVGRLPYLPLPTTAALDDLERAQTDPTLAREWADHAAAVRPVLHERVVPLLESFLRTKKRLGSAVERRLYAAMTPAALLDRMLRCRPLAFLNASDDYRLRDGVTQGSGGFERIGTADESAGPLRLEQLMSYDEMAIAALLSVAVPTHFYNDGAETAPRQLREGDRSNRGHRGRPGDFERTGVYVGVIGARYEKVGRMEWAHTLVTAEQNTAENGYGPAAGVAAGVAAGERRELLAAWARLYGREQLPMREHLPTYDEAVSRRETEPDALLQVRLHGIDPFLREASDRAKEKGAKAYAHVVGLGLGVWMELAPQLEHIDTLDFSWFPSECNEATSLRHGAGCGAVRQVLFSNRNPAARLPSSEQPLLLVAMYAWDGNAYPGNEYWLGSLAASGDPAAACCSAIPLLQNPEVNDALTGGATVLHPSGRRVEGGV
;
A
#
# COMPACT_ATOMS: atom_id res chain seq x y z
N MET A 1 31.58 -6.58 -4.69
CA MET A 1 31.88 -5.30 -5.35
C MET A 1 30.56 -4.56 -5.51
N VAL A 2 30.48 -3.28 -5.14
CA VAL A 2 29.28 -2.47 -5.36
C VAL A 2 29.12 -2.28 -6.88
N GLU A 3 27.95 -2.63 -7.42
CA GLU A 3 27.62 -2.47 -8.84
C GLU A 3 27.71 -0.98 -9.21
N SER A 4 28.27 -0.66 -10.39
CA SER A 4 28.40 0.75 -10.78
C SER A 4 27.04 1.33 -11.19
N ALA A 5 26.83 2.62 -10.92
CA ALA A 5 25.58 3.30 -11.25
C ALA A 5 25.17 3.17 -12.73
N ALA A 6 26.16 3.20 -13.64
CA ALA A 6 25.92 3.03 -15.08
C ALA A 6 25.39 1.62 -15.42
N VAL A 7 25.80 0.58 -14.69
CA VAL A 7 25.29 -0.78 -14.89
C VAL A 7 23.86 -0.89 -14.38
N VAL A 8 23.56 -0.31 -13.20
CA VAL A 8 22.20 -0.29 -12.65
C VAL A 8 21.23 0.40 -13.61
N VAL A 9 21.58 1.60 -14.10
CA VAL A 9 20.74 2.36 -15.05
C VAL A 9 20.51 1.58 -16.34
N ARG A 10 21.55 0.94 -16.90
CA ARG A 10 21.41 0.12 -18.09
C ARG A 10 20.46 -1.05 -17.86
N ARG A 11 20.57 -1.74 -16.72
CA ARG A 11 19.65 -2.83 -16.36
C ARG A 11 18.21 -2.36 -16.24
N LEU A 12 17.96 -1.22 -15.58
CA LEU A 12 16.63 -0.62 -15.49
C LEU A 12 16.08 -0.31 -16.89
N HIS A 13 16.87 0.34 -17.73
CA HIS A 13 16.49 0.69 -19.11
C HIS A 13 16.17 -0.56 -19.95
N GLU A 14 17.01 -1.59 -19.89
CA GLU A 14 16.77 -2.87 -20.57
C GLU A 14 15.52 -3.58 -20.05
N ALA A 15 15.25 -3.51 -18.75
CA ALA A 15 14.06 -4.11 -18.15
C ALA A 15 12.78 -3.41 -18.63
N VAL A 16 12.79 -2.07 -18.70
CA VAL A 16 11.70 -1.29 -19.32
C VAL A 16 11.45 -1.74 -20.75
N GLY A 17 12.50 -1.90 -21.56
CA GLY A 17 12.38 -2.33 -22.96
C GLY A 17 11.78 -3.73 -23.15
N ARG A 18 11.69 -4.55 -22.09
CA ARG A 18 11.08 -5.88 -22.12
C ARG A 18 9.63 -5.90 -21.61
N LEU A 19 9.10 -4.78 -21.13
CA LEU A 19 7.74 -4.73 -20.61
C LEU A 19 6.73 -4.98 -21.75
N PRO A 20 5.81 -5.95 -21.59
CA PRO A 20 4.83 -6.29 -22.63
C PRO A 20 3.71 -5.24 -22.77
N TYR A 21 3.64 -4.27 -21.85
CA TYR A 21 2.64 -3.20 -21.79
C TYR A 21 3.20 -1.83 -22.14
N LEU A 22 4.21 -1.79 -23.01
CA LEU A 22 4.64 -0.56 -23.67
C LEU A 22 3.67 -0.15 -24.79
N PRO A 23 3.57 1.15 -25.14
CA PRO A 23 4.28 2.28 -24.55
C PRO A 23 3.73 2.70 -23.18
N LEU A 24 4.56 3.32 -22.34
CA LEU A 24 4.06 3.93 -21.10
C LEU A 24 3.19 5.17 -21.41
N PRO A 25 2.13 5.41 -20.61
CA PRO A 25 1.24 6.56 -20.79
C PRO A 25 1.91 7.94 -20.70
N THR A 26 3.02 8.07 -19.98
CA THR A 26 3.81 9.31 -19.89
C THR A 26 5.29 9.02 -20.09
N THR A 27 6.04 9.98 -20.65
CA THR A 27 7.47 9.79 -20.95
C THR A 27 8.41 10.39 -19.90
N ALA A 28 7.89 11.13 -18.92
CA ALA A 28 8.73 11.96 -18.06
C ALA A 28 9.87 11.19 -17.37
N ALA A 29 9.52 10.02 -16.81
CA ALA A 29 10.45 9.08 -16.19
C ALA A 29 11.35 8.35 -17.19
N LEU A 30 10.82 8.01 -18.38
CA LEU A 30 11.59 7.35 -19.45
C LEU A 30 12.68 8.26 -19.98
N ASP A 31 12.35 9.52 -20.30
CA ASP A 31 13.31 10.50 -20.80
C ASP A 31 14.41 10.78 -19.76
N ASP A 32 14.07 10.75 -18.47
CA ASP A 32 15.03 10.98 -17.39
C ASP A 32 15.95 9.78 -17.17
N LEU A 33 15.40 8.55 -17.23
CA LEU A 33 16.19 7.32 -17.23
C LEU A 33 17.11 7.23 -18.47
N GLU A 34 16.63 7.65 -19.63
CA GLU A 34 17.42 7.71 -20.87
C GLU A 34 18.61 8.66 -20.72
N ARG A 35 18.37 9.87 -20.21
CA ARG A 35 19.45 10.83 -19.91
C ARG A 35 20.45 10.25 -18.91
N ALA A 36 19.99 9.50 -17.91
CA ALA A 36 20.85 8.86 -16.92
C ALA A 36 21.86 7.86 -17.55
N GLN A 37 21.62 7.36 -18.77
CA GLN A 37 22.60 6.51 -19.47
C GLN A 37 23.90 7.26 -19.82
N THR A 38 23.83 8.59 -19.95
CA THR A 38 24.95 9.44 -20.37
C THR A 38 25.37 10.50 -19.36
N ASP A 39 24.54 10.78 -18.34
CA ASP A 39 24.84 11.70 -17.24
C ASP A 39 25.25 10.93 -15.97
N PRO A 40 26.54 10.96 -15.56
CA PRO A 40 27.01 10.21 -14.40
C PRO A 40 26.38 10.62 -13.06
N THR A 41 25.94 11.87 -12.94
CA THR A 41 25.31 12.38 -11.71
C THR A 41 23.90 11.81 -11.61
N LEU A 42 23.13 11.94 -12.69
CA LEU A 42 21.78 11.40 -12.76
C LEU A 42 21.79 9.87 -12.66
N ALA A 43 22.79 9.21 -13.25
CA ALA A 43 22.97 7.77 -13.12
C ALA A 43 23.10 7.32 -11.66
N ARG A 44 23.88 8.06 -10.87
CA ARG A 44 24.05 7.78 -9.44
C ARG A 44 22.75 7.97 -8.69
N GLU A 45 22.01 9.03 -8.96
CA GLU A 45 20.71 9.27 -8.34
C GLU A 45 19.72 8.13 -8.63
N TRP A 46 19.59 7.71 -9.89
CA TRP A 46 18.74 6.58 -10.27
C TRP A 46 19.17 5.27 -9.60
N ALA A 47 20.48 5.00 -9.55
CA ALA A 47 20.99 3.80 -8.90
C ALA A 47 20.73 3.81 -7.38
N ASP A 48 20.95 4.95 -6.72
CA ASP A 48 20.68 5.12 -5.29
C ASP A 48 19.18 5.01 -5.00
N HIS A 49 18.33 5.60 -5.84
CA HIS A 49 16.87 5.49 -5.73
C HIS A 49 16.41 4.04 -5.88
N ALA A 50 16.84 3.35 -6.93
CA ALA A 50 16.46 1.96 -7.20
C ALA A 50 16.90 1.02 -6.07
N ALA A 51 18.13 1.16 -5.58
CA ALA A 51 18.67 0.33 -4.49
C ALA A 51 17.99 0.58 -3.14
N ALA A 52 17.42 1.76 -2.94
CA ALA A 52 16.80 2.18 -1.69
C ALA A 52 15.28 1.99 -1.66
N VAL A 53 14.67 1.45 -2.74
CA VAL A 53 13.26 1.04 -2.72
C VAL A 53 13.06 -0.11 -1.74
N ARG A 54 12.03 -0.04 -0.90
CA ARG A 54 11.69 -1.14 0.00
C ARG A 54 10.18 -1.23 0.27
N PRO A 55 9.60 -2.44 0.31
CA PRO A 55 8.30 -2.63 0.91
C PRO A 55 8.38 -2.34 2.42
N VAL A 56 7.25 -1.90 2.97
CA VAL A 56 7.12 -1.48 4.36
C VAL A 56 5.87 -2.14 4.94
N LEU A 57 6.04 -2.81 6.09
CA LEU A 57 4.97 -3.59 6.72
C LEU A 57 5.02 -3.43 8.24
N HIS A 58 3.87 -3.45 8.90
CA HIS A 58 3.86 -3.54 10.36
C HIS A 58 4.26 -4.95 10.81
N GLU A 59 5.16 -5.10 11.79
CA GLU A 59 5.74 -6.40 12.18
C GLU A 59 4.70 -7.40 12.71
N ARG A 60 3.63 -6.90 13.33
CA ARG A 60 2.46 -7.69 13.73
C ARG A 60 1.73 -8.41 12.59
N VAL A 61 1.98 -8.03 11.33
CA VAL A 61 1.44 -8.74 10.16
C VAL A 61 2.21 -10.03 9.88
N VAL A 62 3.44 -10.19 10.38
CA VAL A 62 4.23 -11.42 10.15
C VAL A 62 3.52 -12.67 10.69
N PRO A 63 2.98 -12.71 11.94
CA PRO A 63 2.16 -13.82 12.40
C PRO A 63 0.90 -14.10 11.56
N LEU A 64 0.34 -13.08 10.90
CA LEU A 64 -0.78 -13.26 9.96
C LEU A 64 -0.32 -13.97 8.70
N LEU A 65 0.82 -13.59 8.10
CA LEU A 65 1.43 -14.27 6.95
C LEU A 65 1.71 -15.75 7.26
N GLU A 66 2.29 -16.02 8.43
CA GLU A 66 2.59 -17.39 8.87
C GLU A 66 1.33 -18.22 9.10
N SER A 67 0.31 -17.63 9.74
CA SER A 67 -0.99 -18.28 9.96
C SER A 67 -1.67 -18.58 8.63
N PHE A 68 -1.69 -17.61 7.71
CA PHE A 68 -2.22 -17.77 6.36
C PHE A 68 -1.57 -18.94 5.64
N LEU A 69 -0.23 -18.97 5.54
CA LEU A 69 0.49 -20.03 4.86
C LEU A 69 0.24 -21.40 5.51
N ARG A 70 0.22 -21.48 6.85
CA ARG A 70 -0.04 -22.72 7.58
C ARG A 70 -1.45 -23.26 7.30
N THR A 71 -2.45 -22.39 7.35
CA THR A 71 -3.85 -22.76 7.09
C THR A 71 -4.04 -23.15 5.63
N LYS A 72 -3.54 -22.36 4.67
CA LYS A 72 -3.65 -22.66 3.23
C LYS A 72 -2.94 -23.94 2.83
N LYS A 73 -1.76 -24.24 3.40
CA LYS A 73 -1.03 -25.51 3.16
C LYS A 73 -1.81 -26.75 3.62
N ARG A 74 -2.64 -26.62 4.67
CA ARG A 74 -3.37 -27.75 5.25
C ARG A 74 -4.80 -27.88 4.74
N LEU A 75 -5.52 -26.77 4.66
CA LEU A 75 -6.97 -26.74 4.44
C LEU A 75 -7.38 -26.09 3.11
N GLY A 76 -6.49 -25.32 2.47
CA GLY A 76 -6.77 -24.67 1.19
C GLY A 76 -7.01 -25.66 0.05
N SER A 77 -7.40 -25.18 -1.11
CA SER A 77 -7.68 -25.99 -2.30
C SER A 77 -6.45 -26.78 -2.80
N ALA A 78 -6.65 -27.70 -3.75
CA ALA A 78 -5.51 -28.41 -4.36
C ALA A 78 -4.54 -27.47 -5.10
N VAL A 79 -5.05 -26.37 -5.66
CA VAL A 79 -4.24 -25.34 -6.34
C VAL A 79 -3.44 -24.54 -5.32
N GLU A 80 -4.09 -24.09 -4.24
CA GLU A 80 -3.45 -23.35 -3.15
C GLU A 80 -2.38 -24.19 -2.45
N ARG A 81 -2.69 -25.42 -2.04
CA ARG A 81 -1.71 -26.30 -1.37
C ARG A 81 -0.48 -26.54 -2.23
N ARG A 82 -0.66 -26.68 -3.56
CA ARG A 82 0.45 -26.82 -4.50
C ARG A 82 1.29 -25.56 -4.56
N LEU A 83 0.66 -24.39 -4.73
CA LEU A 83 1.38 -23.12 -4.82
C LEU A 83 2.14 -22.80 -3.54
N TYR A 84 1.49 -22.95 -2.38
CA TYR A 84 2.03 -22.54 -1.10
C TYR A 84 2.98 -23.55 -0.46
N ALA A 85 3.09 -24.78 -0.98
CA ALA A 85 3.79 -25.90 -0.33
C ALA A 85 5.13 -25.54 0.34
N ALA A 86 6.02 -24.84 -0.37
CA ALA A 86 7.33 -24.41 0.12
C ALA A 86 7.44 -22.90 0.38
N MET A 87 6.34 -22.16 0.29
CA MET A 87 6.37 -20.70 0.37
C MET A 87 6.65 -20.22 1.80
N THR A 88 7.54 -19.23 1.89
CA THR A 88 7.90 -18.49 3.11
C THR A 88 7.13 -17.15 3.16
N PRO A 89 7.09 -16.45 4.32
CA PRO A 89 6.51 -15.11 4.39
C PRO A 89 7.15 -14.12 3.40
N ALA A 90 8.47 -14.15 3.22
CA ALA A 90 9.17 -13.31 2.24
C ALA A 90 8.72 -13.62 0.80
N ALA A 91 8.59 -14.90 0.43
CA ALA A 91 8.11 -15.29 -0.90
C ALA A 91 6.62 -14.94 -1.12
N LEU A 92 5.81 -14.97 -0.06
CA LEU A 92 4.42 -14.50 -0.12
C LEU A 92 4.35 -12.98 -0.36
N LEU A 93 5.22 -12.20 0.29
CA LEU A 93 5.33 -10.76 0.04
C LEU A 93 5.83 -10.46 -1.38
N ASP A 94 6.77 -11.25 -1.92
CA ASP A 94 7.19 -11.15 -3.33
C ASP A 94 5.99 -11.32 -4.28
N ARG A 95 5.13 -12.31 -4.00
CA ARG A 95 3.89 -12.48 -4.76
C ARG A 95 2.96 -11.30 -4.59
N MET A 96 2.78 -10.78 -3.38
CA MET A 96 1.94 -9.60 -3.14
C MET A 96 2.45 -8.35 -3.84
N LEU A 97 3.72 -8.27 -4.24
CA LEU A 97 4.27 -7.19 -5.06
C LEU A 97 4.04 -7.44 -6.56
N ARG A 98 4.15 -8.70 -7.03
CA ARG A 98 4.23 -9.08 -8.46
C ARG A 98 2.93 -9.60 -9.06
N CYS A 99 2.11 -10.32 -8.30
CA CYS A 99 0.92 -11.02 -8.77
C CYS A 99 -0.31 -10.10 -8.81
N ARG A 100 -0.12 -8.89 -9.36
CA ARG A 100 -1.14 -7.86 -9.51
C ARG A 100 -1.42 -7.63 -11.01
N PRO A 101 -2.67 -7.35 -11.39
CA PRO A 101 -2.95 -6.72 -12.68
C PRO A 101 -2.33 -5.32 -12.77
N LEU A 102 -2.21 -4.78 -13.98
CA LEU A 102 -1.80 -3.39 -14.20
C LEU A 102 -2.82 -2.43 -13.60
N ALA A 103 -4.10 -2.67 -13.87
CA ALA A 103 -5.20 -1.91 -13.30
C ALA A 103 -6.25 -2.83 -12.68
N PHE A 104 -6.86 -2.37 -11.59
CA PHE A 104 -7.92 -3.06 -10.87
C PHE A 104 -8.84 -2.05 -10.17
N LEU A 105 -10.10 -2.02 -10.55
CA LEU A 105 -10.99 -0.90 -10.26
C LEU A 105 -12.37 -1.39 -9.85
N ASN A 106 -13.05 -0.54 -9.08
CA ASN A 106 -14.47 -0.57 -8.75
C ASN A 106 -15.00 -1.87 -8.11
N ALA A 107 -16.29 -1.88 -7.74
CA ALA A 107 -16.94 -3.01 -7.10
C ALA A 107 -17.06 -4.27 -7.98
N SER A 108 -17.01 -4.10 -9.30
CA SER A 108 -17.14 -5.19 -10.28
C SER A 108 -15.81 -5.91 -10.52
N ASP A 109 -14.70 -5.43 -9.96
CA ASP A 109 -13.35 -5.93 -10.23
C ASP A 109 -12.99 -5.78 -11.71
N ASP A 110 -13.12 -4.58 -12.28
CA ASP A 110 -12.65 -4.31 -13.64
C ASP A 110 -11.12 -4.32 -13.66
N TYR A 111 -10.51 -5.01 -14.63
CA TYR A 111 -9.06 -5.23 -14.64
C TYR A 111 -8.40 -5.11 -16.02
N ARG A 112 -7.10 -4.82 -16.00
CA ARG A 112 -6.16 -4.98 -17.12
C ARG A 112 -4.96 -5.79 -16.66
N LEU A 113 -4.67 -6.91 -17.31
CA LEU A 113 -3.56 -7.78 -16.96
C LEU A 113 -2.21 -7.26 -17.50
N ARG A 114 -1.13 -7.85 -16.98
CA ARG A 114 0.25 -7.50 -17.32
C ARG A 114 0.71 -7.94 -18.71
N ASP A 115 -0.16 -8.50 -19.54
CA ASP A 115 0.13 -8.63 -20.98
C ASP A 115 -0.20 -7.36 -21.76
N GLY A 116 -0.73 -6.33 -21.08
CA GLY A 116 -1.11 -5.05 -21.67
C GLY A 116 -2.41 -5.10 -22.48
N VAL A 117 -3.01 -6.26 -22.70
CA VAL A 117 -4.15 -6.43 -23.63
C VAL A 117 -5.35 -7.13 -23.01
N THR A 118 -5.15 -8.12 -22.15
CA THR A 118 -6.24 -8.87 -21.52
C THR A 118 -6.92 -8.00 -20.48
N GLN A 119 -8.23 -7.86 -20.63
CA GLN A 119 -9.07 -7.07 -19.74
C GLN A 119 -10.41 -7.77 -19.52
N GLY A 120 -11.09 -7.42 -18.44
CA GLY A 120 -12.39 -7.96 -18.11
C GLY A 120 -12.95 -7.37 -16.83
N SER A 121 -14.01 -8.00 -16.33
CA SER A 121 -14.71 -7.63 -15.10
C SER A 121 -15.08 -8.89 -14.33
N GLY A 122 -14.88 -8.88 -13.02
CA GLY A 122 -15.24 -9.96 -12.09
C GLY A 122 -14.39 -11.22 -12.23
N GLY A 123 -14.74 -12.23 -11.41
CA GLY A 123 -14.17 -13.57 -11.50
C GLY A 123 -12.96 -13.83 -10.59
N PHE A 124 -12.45 -12.81 -9.90
CA PHE A 124 -11.36 -12.94 -8.93
C PHE A 124 -11.75 -13.79 -7.71
N GLU A 125 -13.06 -13.95 -7.42
CA GLU A 125 -13.56 -14.82 -6.36
C GLU A 125 -13.29 -16.31 -6.61
N ARG A 126 -12.99 -16.68 -7.87
CA ARG A 126 -12.65 -18.06 -8.26
C ARG A 126 -11.16 -18.37 -8.17
N ILE A 127 -10.30 -17.35 -8.06
CA ILE A 127 -8.85 -17.54 -8.04
C ILE A 127 -8.46 -18.32 -6.78
N GLY A 128 -7.73 -19.43 -6.97
CA GLY A 128 -7.33 -20.34 -5.91
C GLY A 128 -8.41 -21.30 -5.42
N THR A 129 -9.62 -21.30 -5.99
CA THR A 129 -10.65 -22.28 -5.66
C THR A 129 -10.61 -23.51 -6.58
N ALA A 130 -11.46 -24.51 -6.32
CA ALA A 130 -11.64 -25.64 -7.24
C ALA A 130 -12.31 -25.22 -8.56
N ASP A 131 -13.00 -24.07 -8.58
CA ASP A 131 -13.66 -23.50 -9.75
C ASP A 131 -12.74 -22.57 -10.56
N GLU A 132 -11.44 -22.51 -10.20
CA GLU A 132 -10.43 -21.84 -11.01
C GLU A 132 -10.39 -22.52 -12.39
N SER A 133 -10.96 -21.85 -13.40
CA SER A 133 -11.17 -22.41 -14.73
C SER A 133 -10.00 -22.15 -15.66
N ALA A 134 -10.06 -22.67 -16.89
CA ALA A 134 -8.98 -22.59 -17.87
C ALA A 134 -8.68 -21.18 -18.44
N GLY A 135 -9.12 -20.11 -17.77
CA GLY A 135 -8.96 -18.71 -18.19
C GLY A 135 -7.67 -18.04 -17.70
N PRO A 136 -7.54 -16.72 -17.91
CA PRO A 136 -6.34 -15.95 -17.54
C PRO A 136 -6.28 -15.61 -16.04
N LEU A 137 -7.39 -15.74 -15.32
CA LEU A 137 -7.46 -15.44 -13.88
C LEU A 137 -7.05 -16.67 -13.06
N ARG A 138 -5.76 -16.79 -12.76
CA ARG A 138 -5.18 -17.94 -12.08
C ARG A 138 -4.30 -17.54 -10.90
N LEU A 139 -4.36 -18.32 -9.84
CA LEU A 139 -3.59 -18.10 -8.61
C LEU A 139 -2.07 -18.08 -8.88
N GLU A 140 -1.61 -18.81 -9.89
CA GLU A 140 -0.19 -18.77 -10.28
C GLU A 140 0.29 -17.35 -10.60
N GLN A 141 -0.55 -16.55 -11.28
CA GLN A 141 -0.16 -15.26 -11.86
C GLN A 141 -0.78 -14.06 -11.15
N LEU A 142 -1.86 -14.28 -10.38
CA LEU A 142 -2.65 -13.25 -9.72
C LEU A 142 -2.93 -13.62 -8.26
N MET A 143 -3.33 -12.64 -7.47
CA MET A 143 -3.72 -12.84 -6.08
C MET A 143 -5.14 -13.40 -5.94
N SER A 144 -5.34 -14.29 -4.96
CA SER A 144 -6.69 -14.57 -4.44
C SER A 144 -7.19 -13.42 -3.58
N TYR A 145 -8.50 -13.36 -3.30
CA TYR A 145 -9.06 -12.36 -2.39
C TYR A 145 -8.46 -12.39 -0.97
N ASP A 146 -8.02 -13.56 -0.51
CA ASP A 146 -7.36 -13.68 0.79
C ASP A 146 -5.92 -13.09 0.73
N GLU A 147 -5.18 -13.30 -0.37
CA GLU A 147 -3.89 -12.64 -0.60
C GLU A 147 -4.07 -11.12 -0.72
N MET A 148 -5.09 -10.64 -1.44
CA MET A 148 -5.38 -9.21 -1.61
C MET A 148 -5.62 -8.50 -0.27
N ALA A 149 -6.40 -9.11 0.63
CA ALA A 149 -6.70 -8.53 1.93
C ALA A 149 -5.43 -8.30 2.76
N ILE A 150 -4.47 -9.24 2.69
CA ILE A 150 -3.18 -9.08 3.37
C ILE A 150 -2.30 -8.09 2.62
N ALA A 151 -2.31 -8.11 1.29
CA ALA A 151 -1.55 -7.20 0.44
C ALA A 151 -1.92 -5.72 0.67
N ALA A 152 -3.16 -5.45 1.12
CA ALA A 152 -3.61 -4.11 1.54
C ALA A 152 -2.86 -3.55 2.77
N LEU A 153 -2.11 -4.38 3.50
CA LEU A 153 -1.27 -3.95 4.63
C LEU A 153 0.17 -3.61 4.20
N LEU A 154 0.54 -3.89 2.94
CA LEU A 154 1.90 -3.75 2.42
C LEU A 154 2.06 -2.43 1.66
N SER A 155 2.82 -1.50 2.22
CA SER A 155 3.18 -0.25 1.56
C SER A 155 4.51 -0.39 0.78
N VAL A 156 4.76 0.50 -0.19
CA VAL A 156 6.04 0.56 -0.91
C VAL A 156 6.61 1.96 -0.83
N ALA A 157 7.81 2.11 -0.26
CA ALA A 157 8.52 3.37 -0.16
C ALA A 157 9.65 3.46 -1.20
N VAL A 158 9.63 4.52 -2.01
CA VAL A 158 10.61 4.75 -3.07
C VAL A 158 11.21 6.15 -2.97
N PRO A 159 12.53 6.30 -2.82
CA PRO A 159 13.19 7.54 -3.20
C PRO A 159 13.02 7.73 -4.71
N THR A 160 12.55 8.89 -5.13
CA THR A 160 12.18 9.15 -6.52
C THR A 160 12.54 10.56 -6.93
N HIS A 161 12.73 10.73 -8.24
CA HIS A 161 12.60 12.04 -8.87
C HIS A 161 11.12 12.39 -9.02
N PHE A 162 10.80 13.66 -8.84
CA PHE A 162 9.53 14.24 -9.25
C PHE A 162 9.74 15.06 -10.54
N TYR A 163 8.66 15.23 -11.29
CA TYR A 163 8.65 15.92 -12.59
C TYR A 163 7.67 17.09 -12.64
N ASN A 164 6.80 17.21 -11.64
CA ASN A 164 5.93 18.34 -11.32
C ASN A 164 5.61 18.27 -9.81
N ASP A 165 4.87 19.24 -9.28
CA ASP A 165 4.47 19.27 -7.87
C ASP A 165 3.32 18.30 -7.53
N GLY A 166 2.78 17.60 -8.52
CA GLY A 166 1.59 16.78 -8.43
C GLY A 166 0.29 17.54 -8.75
N ALA A 167 0.36 18.85 -9.05
CA ALA A 167 -0.79 19.71 -9.31
C ALA A 167 -1.15 19.84 -10.80
N GLU A 168 -2.36 20.34 -11.04
CA GLU A 168 -2.88 20.73 -12.35
C GLU A 168 -2.08 21.88 -13.00
N THR A 169 -1.97 21.85 -14.33
CA THR A 169 -1.57 23.02 -15.15
C THR A 169 -2.77 23.66 -15.89
N ALA A 170 -3.58 24.47 -15.18
CA ALA A 170 -4.38 25.65 -15.61
C ALA A 170 -5.52 25.54 -16.69
N PRO A 171 -6.35 26.60 -16.90
CA PRO A 171 -7.15 27.39 -15.95
C PRO A 171 -8.65 27.41 -16.36
N ARG A 172 -9.56 26.88 -15.53
CA ARG A 172 -10.94 27.41 -15.31
C ARG A 172 -11.77 26.45 -14.45
N GLN A 173 -12.25 26.98 -13.33
CA GLN A 173 -13.31 26.42 -12.48
C GLN A 173 -13.04 25.01 -11.94
N LEU A 174 -12.15 24.94 -10.94
CA LEU A 174 -11.87 23.72 -10.20
C LEU A 174 -12.94 23.42 -9.15
N ARG A 175 -13.22 22.13 -8.98
CA ARG A 175 -13.73 21.58 -7.72
C ARG A 175 -12.53 21.18 -6.85
N GLU A 176 -12.70 21.22 -5.54
CA GLU A 176 -11.68 20.88 -4.55
C GLU A 176 -11.19 19.42 -4.72
N GLY A 177 -9.87 19.21 -4.79
CA GLY A 177 -9.25 17.86 -4.84
C GLY A 177 -8.99 17.25 -6.23
N ASP A 178 -8.98 18.02 -7.32
CA ASP A 178 -8.74 17.50 -8.68
C ASP A 178 -7.26 17.11 -8.92
N ARG A 179 -7.03 15.91 -9.47
CA ARG A 179 -5.73 15.19 -9.55
C ARG A 179 -5.22 15.07 -11.00
N SER A 180 -5.32 16.16 -11.75
CA SER A 180 -5.23 16.17 -13.22
C SER A 180 -3.89 16.66 -13.80
N ASN A 181 -2.76 16.38 -13.13
CA ASN A 181 -1.43 16.80 -13.62
C ASN A 181 -1.06 16.18 -14.99
N ARG A 182 -1.62 15.00 -15.32
CA ARG A 182 -1.58 14.34 -16.64
C ARG A 182 -0.17 14.18 -17.25
N GLY A 183 0.87 14.19 -16.41
CA GLY A 183 2.26 14.04 -16.84
C GLY A 183 2.88 15.31 -17.42
N HIS A 184 2.24 16.47 -17.26
CA HIS A 184 2.83 17.75 -17.65
C HIS A 184 4.06 18.04 -16.81
N ARG A 185 5.18 18.38 -17.47
CA ARG A 185 6.42 18.73 -16.78
C ARG A 185 6.28 20.09 -16.11
N GLY A 186 6.57 20.15 -14.81
CA GLY A 186 6.70 21.39 -14.06
C GLY A 186 7.99 22.13 -14.44
N ARG A 187 8.06 23.42 -14.09
CA ARG A 187 9.30 24.18 -14.28
C ARG A 187 10.28 23.80 -13.15
N PRO A 188 11.56 23.54 -13.46
CA PRO A 188 12.56 23.29 -12.43
C PRO A 188 12.59 24.41 -11.38
N GLY A 189 12.51 24.05 -10.11
CA GLY A 189 12.47 24.99 -8.99
C GLY A 189 11.07 25.25 -8.40
N ASP A 190 9.99 24.95 -9.14
CA ASP A 190 8.61 25.12 -8.67
C ASP A 190 8.12 23.93 -7.81
N PHE A 191 8.87 22.82 -7.81
CA PHE A 191 8.57 21.58 -7.09
C PHE A 191 9.84 20.95 -6.51
N GLU A 192 9.72 20.08 -5.51
CA GLU A 192 10.84 19.30 -5.01
C GLU A 192 11.34 18.32 -6.06
N ARG A 193 12.60 18.41 -6.48
CA ARG A 193 13.15 17.51 -7.50
C ARG A 193 13.20 16.06 -7.04
N THR A 194 13.42 15.84 -5.75
CA THR A 194 13.61 14.50 -5.16
C THR A 194 12.94 14.42 -3.80
N GLY A 195 12.44 13.23 -3.46
CA GLY A 195 11.93 12.91 -2.13
C GLY A 195 11.66 11.42 -2.03
N VAL A 196 10.97 11.00 -0.97
CA VAL A 196 10.45 9.63 -0.84
C VAL A 196 8.96 9.66 -1.11
N TYR A 197 8.49 8.85 -2.06
CA TYR A 197 7.07 8.66 -2.30
C TYR A 197 6.65 7.29 -1.79
N VAL A 198 5.57 7.22 -1.02
CA VAL A 198 5.11 5.99 -0.40
C VAL A 198 3.70 5.66 -0.90
N GLY A 199 3.57 4.52 -1.57
CA GLY A 199 2.28 3.96 -1.92
C GLY A 199 1.71 3.26 -0.70
N VAL A 200 0.58 3.78 -0.19
CA VAL A 200 -0.10 3.23 0.98
C VAL A 200 -1.52 2.85 0.58
N ILE A 201 -1.92 1.65 0.94
CA ILE A 201 -3.20 1.09 0.50
C ILE A 201 -4.31 1.45 1.50
N GLY A 202 -5.42 1.96 0.96
CA GLY A 202 -6.63 2.26 1.71
C GLY A 202 -7.54 1.04 1.86
N ALA A 203 -8.51 1.15 2.77
CA ALA A 203 -9.51 0.11 2.96
C ALA A 203 -10.49 0.06 1.78
N ARG A 204 -10.83 -1.14 1.31
CA ARG A 204 -11.77 -1.36 0.21
C ARG A 204 -13.09 -1.95 0.73
N TYR A 205 -14.13 -1.11 0.78
CA TYR A 205 -15.48 -1.51 1.18
C TYR A 205 -16.45 -1.76 0.03
N GLU A 206 -16.03 -1.49 -1.22
CA GLU A 206 -16.90 -1.58 -2.40
C GLU A 206 -17.34 -3.01 -2.71
N LYS A 207 -16.66 -4.03 -2.16
CA LYS A 207 -16.98 -5.45 -2.36
C LYS A 207 -17.51 -6.06 -1.06
N VAL A 208 -18.83 -6.24 -1.01
CA VAL A 208 -19.51 -6.88 0.13
C VAL A 208 -18.90 -8.26 0.43
N GLY A 209 -18.56 -8.49 1.69
CA GLY A 209 -18.08 -9.78 2.18
C GLY A 209 -16.61 -10.09 1.88
N ARG A 210 -15.85 -9.14 1.33
CA ARG A 210 -14.44 -9.30 0.94
C ARG A 210 -13.58 -8.16 1.50
N MET A 211 -12.26 -8.35 1.47
CA MET A 211 -11.30 -7.33 1.92
C MET A 211 -11.62 -6.88 3.37
N GLU A 212 -11.52 -5.60 3.69
CA GLU A 212 -11.82 -5.07 5.02
C GLU A 212 -13.26 -5.33 5.43
N TRP A 213 -14.24 -5.33 4.51
CA TRP A 213 -15.65 -5.66 4.85
C TRP A 213 -15.75 -6.94 5.67
N ALA A 214 -15.02 -7.98 5.28
CA ALA A 214 -15.07 -9.29 5.93
C ALA A 214 -14.56 -9.28 7.38
N HIS A 215 -13.71 -8.32 7.74
CA HIS A 215 -13.07 -8.30 9.05
C HIS A 215 -13.63 -7.22 9.98
N THR A 216 -14.32 -6.24 9.41
CA THR A 216 -14.58 -4.97 10.09
C THR A 216 -16.05 -4.58 10.14
N LEU A 217 -16.86 -5.03 9.19
CA LEU A 217 -18.31 -4.86 9.25
C LEU A 217 -18.97 -6.10 9.84
N VAL A 218 -19.95 -5.86 10.70
CA VAL A 218 -20.74 -6.91 11.34
C VAL A 218 -22.17 -6.87 10.81
N THR A 219 -22.56 -7.90 10.06
CA THR A 219 -23.94 -8.04 9.54
C THR A 219 -24.53 -9.39 9.94
N ALA A 220 -25.86 -9.47 10.00
CA ALA A 220 -26.56 -10.69 10.38
C ALA A 220 -26.32 -11.84 9.39
N GLU A 221 -26.14 -11.50 8.11
CA GLU A 221 -25.92 -12.46 7.02
C GLU A 221 -24.48 -12.98 6.99
N GLN A 222 -23.50 -12.11 7.24
CA GLN A 222 -22.09 -12.46 7.20
C GLN A 222 -21.65 -13.14 8.51
N ASN A 223 -21.92 -12.51 9.65
CA ASN A 223 -21.28 -12.83 10.93
C ASN A 223 -22.02 -13.96 11.67
N THR A 224 -22.10 -15.12 11.03
CA THR A 224 -22.70 -16.34 11.61
C THR A 224 -21.63 -17.38 11.95
N ALA A 225 -21.99 -18.33 12.82
CA ALA A 225 -21.08 -19.41 13.17
C ALA A 225 -20.76 -20.31 11.97
N GLU A 226 -21.73 -20.52 11.07
CA GLU A 226 -21.60 -21.29 9.85
C GLU A 226 -20.59 -20.66 8.87
N ASN A 227 -20.52 -19.33 8.86
CA ASN A 227 -19.56 -18.57 8.04
C ASN A 227 -18.17 -18.43 8.70
N GLY A 228 -17.94 -19.10 9.83
CA GLY A 228 -16.65 -19.13 10.51
C GLY A 228 -16.41 -18.03 11.54
N TYR A 229 -17.41 -17.19 11.82
CA TYR A 229 -17.35 -16.20 12.91
C TYR A 229 -17.67 -16.86 14.26
N GLY A 230 -17.38 -16.17 15.36
CA GLY A 230 -17.61 -16.72 16.71
C GLY A 230 -16.56 -17.75 17.15
N PRO A 231 -16.72 -18.31 18.36
CA PRO A 231 -15.80 -19.29 18.92
C PRO A 231 -15.79 -20.61 18.14
N ALA A 232 -14.67 -21.33 18.19
CA ALA A 232 -14.52 -22.63 17.50
C ALA A 232 -15.33 -23.77 18.14
N ALA A 233 -15.72 -23.63 19.42
CA ALA A 233 -16.49 -24.64 20.13
C ALA A 233 -17.97 -24.63 19.71
N GLY A 234 -18.48 -25.77 19.23
CA GLY A 234 -19.92 -26.01 19.10
C GLY A 234 -20.48 -26.18 17.68
N VAL A 235 -19.68 -26.09 16.61
CA VAL A 235 -20.16 -26.32 15.23
C VAL A 235 -19.30 -27.36 14.53
N ALA A 236 -19.93 -28.41 14.01
CA ALA A 236 -19.31 -29.32 13.05
C ALA A 236 -19.15 -28.58 11.71
N ALA A 237 -18.09 -27.79 11.58
CA ALA A 237 -17.79 -27.05 10.37
C ALA A 237 -17.22 -27.99 9.29
N GLY A 238 -17.74 -27.92 8.06
CA GLY A 238 -17.07 -28.52 6.91
C GLY A 238 -15.69 -27.91 6.69
N VAL A 239 -14.81 -28.57 5.91
CA VAL A 239 -13.41 -28.16 5.70
C VAL A 239 -13.27 -26.69 5.30
N ALA A 240 -14.11 -26.18 4.39
CA ALA A 240 -14.09 -24.79 3.94
C ALA A 240 -14.47 -23.79 5.06
N ALA A 241 -15.44 -24.13 5.90
CA ALA A 241 -15.80 -23.32 7.06
C ALA A 241 -14.69 -23.35 8.14
N GLY A 242 -13.97 -24.48 8.26
CA GLY A 242 -12.78 -24.59 9.10
C GLY A 242 -11.62 -23.71 8.63
N GLU A 243 -11.33 -23.72 7.33
CA GLU A 243 -10.31 -22.84 6.73
C GLU A 243 -10.62 -21.37 6.98
N ARG A 244 -11.84 -20.93 6.63
CA ARG A 244 -12.26 -19.54 6.81
C ARG A 244 -12.18 -19.12 8.28
N ARG A 245 -12.62 -19.96 9.21
CA ARG A 245 -12.54 -19.70 10.65
C ARG A 245 -11.10 -19.44 11.11
N GLU A 246 -10.13 -20.25 10.65
CA GLU A 246 -8.72 -20.06 11.01
C GLU A 246 -8.14 -18.76 10.46
N LEU A 247 -8.50 -18.39 9.22
CA LEU A 247 -8.11 -17.12 8.63
C LEU A 247 -8.70 -15.95 9.40
N LEU A 248 -10.01 -15.96 9.70
CA LEU A 248 -10.67 -14.92 10.50
C LEU A 248 -10.09 -14.81 11.92
N ALA A 249 -9.70 -15.92 12.54
CA ALA A 249 -9.01 -15.92 13.83
C ALA A 249 -7.61 -15.27 13.74
N ALA A 250 -6.89 -15.46 12.63
CA ALA A 250 -5.62 -14.77 12.40
C ALA A 250 -5.80 -13.25 12.28
N TRP A 251 -6.84 -12.81 11.58
CA TRP A 251 -7.24 -11.41 11.52
C TRP A 251 -7.64 -10.85 12.89
N ALA A 252 -8.44 -11.60 13.67
CA ALA A 252 -8.83 -11.19 15.02
C ALA A 252 -7.61 -10.96 15.93
N ARG A 253 -6.58 -11.81 15.82
CA ARG A 253 -5.29 -11.63 16.53
C ARG A 253 -4.52 -10.40 16.06
N LEU A 254 -4.53 -10.09 14.77
CA LEU A 254 -3.92 -8.86 14.24
C LEU A 254 -4.60 -7.61 14.79
N TYR A 255 -5.94 -7.60 14.87
CA TYR A 255 -6.71 -6.45 15.34
C TYR A 255 -6.79 -6.33 16.87
N GLY A 256 -6.57 -7.43 17.62
CA GLY A 256 -6.54 -7.40 19.09
C GLY A 256 -5.50 -6.40 19.64
N ARG A 257 -5.78 -5.69 20.73
CA ARG A 257 -4.83 -4.73 21.35
C ARG A 257 -4.11 -5.36 22.56
N GLU A 258 -3.04 -4.74 23.05
CA GLU A 258 -2.42 -5.11 24.35
C GLU A 258 -3.34 -4.82 25.56
N GLN A 259 -4.26 -3.84 25.41
CA GLN A 259 -5.13 -3.35 26.48
C GLN A 259 -6.55 -3.93 26.44
N LEU A 260 -6.87 -4.70 25.40
CA LEU A 260 -8.11 -5.46 25.28
C LEU A 260 -7.73 -6.94 25.24
N PRO A 261 -8.50 -7.87 25.83
CA PRO A 261 -8.18 -9.28 25.72
C PRO A 261 -8.03 -9.67 24.25
N MET A 262 -6.93 -10.38 23.93
CA MET A 262 -6.65 -10.87 22.58
C MET A 262 -7.92 -11.55 22.04
N ARG A 263 -8.50 -11.02 20.96
CA ARG A 263 -9.69 -11.63 20.37
C ARG A 263 -9.26 -12.90 19.64
N GLU A 264 -9.70 -14.04 20.15
CA GLU A 264 -9.46 -15.34 19.51
C GLU A 264 -10.26 -15.49 18.20
N HIS A 265 -11.36 -14.75 18.07
CA HIS A 265 -12.25 -14.76 16.91
C HIS A 265 -12.86 -13.39 16.63
N LEU A 266 -13.29 -13.19 15.38
CA LEU A 266 -14.17 -12.08 15.02
C LEU A 266 -15.62 -12.40 15.45
N PRO A 267 -16.37 -11.43 15.97
CA PRO A 267 -17.63 -11.70 16.64
C PRO A 267 -18.72 -12.17 15.66
N THR A 268 -19.64 -12.98 16.19
CA THR A 268 -20.95 -13.18 15.53
C THR A 268 -21.79 -11.90 15.61
N TYR A 269 -22.86 -11.82 14.82
CA TYR A 269 -23.80 -10.71 14.88
C TYR A 269 -24.41 -10.55 16.28
N ASP A 270 -24.88 -11.65 16.88
CA ASP A 270 -25.48 -11.63 18.22
C ASP A 270 -24.47 -11.20 19.30
N GLU A 271 -23.22 -11.69 19.22
CA GLU A 271 -22.14 -11.24 20.10
C GLU A 271 -21.91 -9.72 19.96
N ALA A 272 -21.85 -9.21 18.73
CA ALA A 272 -21.66 -7.80 18.47
C ALA A 272 -22.83 -6.94 18.97
N VAL A 273 -24.07 -7.34 18.70
CA VAL A 273 -25.27 -6.64 19.18
C VAL A 273 -25.30 -6.60 20.71
N SER A 274 -24.99 -7.71 21.38
CA SER A 274 -24.97 -7.79 22.84
C SER A 274 -23.91 -6.89 23.49
N ARG A 275 -22.81 -6.61 22.79
CA ARG A 275 -21.68 -5.78 23.27
C ARG A 275 -21.77 -4.34 22.80
N ARG A 276 -22.71 -3.99 21.91
CA ARG A 276 -22.78 -2.66 21.30
C ARG A 276 -22.93 -1.54 22.33
N GLU A 277 -23.67 -1.79 23.41
CA GLU A 277 -23.91 -0.81 24.47
C GLU A 277 -22.69 -0.63 25.39
N THR A 278 -21.87 -1.66 25.58
CA THR A 278 -20.74 -1.67 26.51
C THR A 278 -19.39 -1.42 25.82
N GLU A 279 -19.27 -1.71 24.53
CA GLU A 279 -18.06 -1.59 23.72
C GLU A 279 -18.33 -1.00 22.33
N PRO A 280 -18.95 0.19 22.21
CA PRO A 280 -19.34 0.77 20.92
C PRO A 280 -18.15 0.94 19.96
N ASP A 281 -16.97 1.25 20.49
CA ASP A 281 -15.76 1.44 19.68
C ASP A 281 -15.06 0.12 19.33
N ALA A 282 -15.30 -0.99 20.05
CA ALA A 282 -14.55 -2.23 19.83
C ALA A 282 -15.04 -3.02 18.60
N LEU A 283 -16.17 -2.63 18.02
CA LEU A 283 -16.73 -3.20 16.78
C LEU A 283 -16.34 -2.40 15.53
N LEU A 284 -15.91 -1.14 15.69
CA LEU A 284 -15.59 -0.21 14.60
C LEU A 284 -14.07 -0.05 14.37
N GLN A 285 -13.24 -0.66 15.22
CA GLN A 285 -11.81 -0.34 15.30
C GLN A 285 -10.95 -1.09 14.27
N VAL A 286 -11.03 -0.64 13.01
CA VAL A 286 -10.02 -0.89 11.97
C VAL A 286 -8.96 0.19 12.07
N ARG A 287 -8.11 0.12 13.09
CA ARG A 287 -7.07 1.14 13.25
C ARG A 287 -5.94 0.90 12.26
N LEU A 288 -5.91 1.72 11.20
CA LEU A 288 -4.74 2.32 10.56
C LEU A 288 -3.45 1.49 10.50
N HIS A 289 -3.50 0.29 9.91
CA HIS A 289 -2.28 -0.49 9.66
C HIS A 289 -1.37 0.14 8.58
N GLY A 290 -1.88 1.08 7.76
CA GLY A 290 -1.09 1.76 6.72
C GLY A 290 -0.34 3.02 7.18
N ILE A 291 -0.92 3.83 8.08
CA ILE A 291 -0.33 5.14 8.46
C ILE A 291 0.85 5.00 9.43
N ASP A 292 0.78 4.13 10.43
CA ASP A 292 1.89 3.99 11.39
C ASP A 292 3.20 3.55 10.71
N PRO A 293 3.22 2.50 9.84
CA PRO A 293 4.43 2.16 9.10
C PRO A 293 4.92 3.29 8.18
N PHE A 294 4.01 4.07 7.58
CA PHE A 294 4.39 5.25 6.79
C PHE A 294 5.12 6.30 7.63
N LEU A 295 4.59 6.67 8.80
CA LEU A 295 5.20 7.69 9.66
C LEU A 295 6.57 7.23 10.18
N ARG A 296 6.69 5.95 10.55
CA ARG A 296 7.96 5.36 10.98
C ARG A 296 8.98 5.33 9.85
N GLU A 297 8.56 4.94 8.64
CA GLU A 297 9.39 5.01 7.45
C GLU A 297 9.85 6.44 7.16
N ALA A 298 8.97 7.43 7.28
CA ALA A 298 9.33 8.84 7.09
C ALA A 298 10.42 9.28 8.09
N SER A 299 10.24 8.93 9.36
CA SER A 299 11.21 9.18 10.43
C SER A 299 12.56 8.52 10.14
N ASP A 300 12.56 7.24 9.78
CA ASP A 300 13.79 6.49 9.49
C ASP A 300 14.53 7.04 8.27
N ARG A 301 13.81 7.35 7.18
CA ARG A 301 14.41 7.95 5.97
C ARG A 301 15.03 9.32 6.25
N ALA A 302 14.37 10.14 7.06
CA ALA A 302 14.92 11.44 7.44
C ALA A 302 16.18 11.27 8.30
N LYS A 303 16.17 10.33 9.25
CA LYS A 303 17.34 9.99 10.06
C LYS A 303 18.51 9.51 9.22
N GLU A 304 18.27 8.59 8.27
CA GLU A 304 19.27 8.08 7.32
C GLU A 304 19.93 9.21 6.50
N LYS A 305 19.20 10.31 6.24
CA LYS A 305 19.68 11.48 5.50
C LYS A 305 20.23 12.62 6.39
N GLY A 306 20.25 12.46 7.71
CA GLY A 306 20.65 13.53 8.64
C GLY A 306 19.72 14.75 8.57
N ALA A 307 18.44 14.52 8.27
CA ALA A 307 17.40 15.53 8.09
C ALA A 307 16.23 15.29 9.05
N LYS A 308 15.20 16.15 8.99
CA LYS A 308 13.87 15.84 9.51
C LYS A 308 12.87 15.63 8.36
N ALA A 309 11.85 14.81 8.59
CA ALA A 309 10.81 14.57 7.61
C ALA A 309 9.78 15.70 7.58
N TYR A 310 9.41 16.11 6.38
CA TYR A 310 8.11 16.69 6.08
C TYR A 310 7.22 15.57 5.56
N ALA A 311 6.35 15.04 6.40
CA ALA A 311 5.45 13.94 6.09
C ALA A 311 4.15 14.50 5.48
N HIS A 312 3.99 14.38 4.17
CA HIS A 312 2.76 14.73 3.45
C HIS A 312 1.82 13.53 3.41
N VAL A 313 0.64 13.69 4.00
CA VAL A 313 -0.35 12.64 4.23
C VAL A 313 -1.63 12.98 3.49
N VAL A 314 -2.20 12.01 2.77
CA VAL A 314 -3.49 12.11 2.07
C VAL A 314 -4.53 11.15 2.65
N GLY A 315 -5.81 11.37 2.36
CA GLY A 315 -6.88 10.46 2.78
C GLY A 315 -6.81 9.10 2.06
N LEU A 316 -6.97 8.01 2.81
CA LEU A 316 -6.94 6.62 2.32
C LEU A 316 -8.33 5.96 2.31
N GLY A 317 -9.35 6.71 1.88
CA GLY A 317 -10.72 6.17 1.75
C GLY A 317 -11.56 6.13 3.04
N LEU A 318 -11.00 6.53 4.18
CA LEU A 318 -11.73 6.70 5.45
C LEU A 318 -11.17 7.94 6.15
N GLY A 319 -12.04 8.90 6.51
CA GLY A 319 -11.66 10.10 7.27
C GLY A 319 -10.79 9.78 8.49
N VAL A 320 -9.96 10.75 8.92
CA VAL A 320 -8.90 10.55 9.92
C VAL A 320 -9.47 10.06 11.25
N TRP A 321 -8.99 8.92 11.75
CA TRP A 321 -9.19 8.49 13.13
C TRP A 321 -7.86 8.07 13.75
N MET A 322 -7.07 9.03 14.24
CA MET A 322 -5.74 8.74 14.79
C MET A 322 -5.59 9.02 16.28
N GLU A 323 -5.13 7.98 16.99
CA GLU A 323 -4.12 8.12 18.04
C GLU A 323 -2.76 7.93 17.35
N LEU A 324 -1.91 8.96 17.35
CA LEU A 324 -0.57 8.87 16.76
C LEU A 324 0.35 8.00 17.62
N ALA A 325 1.25 7.27 16.97
CA ALA A 325 2.16 6.39 17.69
C ALA A 325 3.22 7.18 18.46
N PRO A 326 3.62 6.72 19.67
CA PRO A 326 4.80 7.26 20.34
C PRO A 326 6.06 6.95 19.49
N GLN A 327 7.06 7.84 19.57
CA GLN A 327 8.41 7.73 18.95
C GLN A 327 8.59 8.27 17.51
N LEU A 328 7.89 9.34 17.12
CA LEU A 328 8.13 10.04 15.85
C LEU A 328 9.23 11.11 15.98
N GLU A 329 10.45 10.70 16.35
CA GLU A 329 11.54 11.63 16.72
C GLU A 329 12.12 12.42 15.55
N HIS A 330 12.07 11.90 14.32
CA HIS A 330 12.67 12.54 13.14
C HIS A 330 11.65 13.14 12.17
N ILE A 331 10.42 13.37 12.62
CA ILE A 331 9.42 14.12 11.87
C ILE A 331 9.40 15.57 12.37
N ASP A 332 9.57 16.53 11.47
CA ASP A 332 9.40 17.95 11.77
C ASP A 332 7.94 18.36 11.56
N THR A 333 7.41 18.10 10.37
CA THR A 333 6.05 18.51 9.99
C THR A 333 5.24 17.29 9.54
N LEU A 334 4.02 17.19 10.04
CA LEU A 334 2.99 16.25 9.59
C LEU A 334 1.86 17.04 8.92
N ASP A 335 1.76 16.96 7.59
CA ASP A 335 0.79 17.73 6.79
C ASP A 335 -0.31 16.82 6.24
N PHE A 336 -1.50 16.93 6.82
CA PHE A 336 -2.73 16.32 6.34
C PHE A 336 -3.31 17.14 5.19
N SER A 337 -2.97 16.73 3.97
CA SER A 337 -3.38 17.42 2.76
C SER A 337 -4.68 16.86 2.18
N TRP A 338 -5.58 17.77 1.80
CA TRP A 338 -6.88 17.48 1.18
C TRP A 338 -7.84 16.68 2.06
N PHE A 339 -7.70 16.82 3.38
CA PHE A 339 -8.68 16.28 4.31
C PHE A 339 -9.89 17.22 4.45
N PRO A 340 -11.11 16.67 4.64
CA PRO A 340 -12.30 17.49 4.87
C PRO A 340 -12.13 18.44 6.06
N SER A 341 -12.74 19.62 5.99
CA SER A 341 -12.61 20.65 7.03
C SER A 341 -13.03 20.19 8.43
N GLU A 342 -13.89 19.18 8.53
CA GLU A 342 -14.32 18.58 9.79
C GLU A 342 -13.16 17.88 10.51
N CYS A 343 -12.17 17.36 9.77
CA CYS A 343 -10.96 16.79 10.35
C CYS A 343 -10.08 17.86 11.01
N ASN A 344 -10.20 19.12 10.58
CA ASN A 344 -9.43 20.24 11.11
C ASN A 344 -9.85 20.60 12.54
N GLU A 345 -11.08 20.28 12.95
CA GLU A 345 -11.62 20.61 14.27
C GLU A 345 -11.32 19.55 15.33
N ALA A 346 -10.72 18.40 14.95
CA ALA A 346 -10.21 17.40 15.88
C ALA A 346 -9.01 17.99 16.67
N THR A 347 -9.33 18.62 17.79
CA THR A 347 -8.43 19.44 18.63
C THR A 347 -7.29 18.68 19.28
N SER A 348 -7.37 17.34 19.37
CA SER A 348 -6.35 16.48 20.00
C SER A 348 -5.02 16.45 19.23
N LEU A 349 -5.04 16.58 17.90
CA LEU A 349 -3.82 16.57 17.07
C LEU A 349 -3.11 17.93 17.02
N ARG A 350 -3.85 19.03 17.19
CA ARG A 350 -3.31 20.41 17.07
C ARG A 350 -2.41 20.83 18.23
N HIS A 351 -2.54 20.21 19.40
CA HIS A 351 -1.87 20.65 20.64
C HIS A 351 -0.64 19.82 21.01
N GLY A 352 -0.09 19.01 20.09
CA GLY A 352 1.07 18.17 20.37
C GLY A 352 0.82 17.06 21.42
N ALA A 353 -0.41 16.94 21.94
CA ALA A 353 -0.81 15.90 22.86
C ALA A 353 -0.78 14.55 22.13
N GLY A 354 0.31 13.80 22.31
CA GLY A 354 0.51 12.47 21.71
C GLY A 354 1.40 12.43 20.46
N CYS A 355 1.85 13.56 19.92
CA CYS A 355 2.69 13.60 18.71
C CYS A 355 4.21 13.53 19.00
N GLY A 356 4.62 13.45 20.27
CA GLY A 356 6.03 13.40 20.65
C GLY A 356 6.82 14.63 20.19
N ALA A 357 7.91 14.41 19.43
CA ALA A 357 8.85 15.45 18.98
C ALA A 357 8.46 16.13 17.66
N VAL A 358 7.27 15.84 17.10
CA VAL A 358 6.77 16.50 15.89
C VAL A 358 6.57 18.00 16.19
N ARG A 359 7.23 18.85 15.41
CA ARG A 359 7.18 20.31 15.59
C ARG A 359 5.85 20.89 15.16
N GLN A 360 5.28 20.39 14.06
CA GLN A 360 4.09 20.99 13.46
C GLN A 360 3.15 19.93 12.89
N VAL A 361 1.86 20.09 13.16
CA VAL A 361 0.78 19.35 12.48
C VAL A 361 -0.04 20.35 11.67
N LEU A 362 -0.15 20.10 10.38
CA LEU A 362 -0.86 20.93 9.41
C LEU A 362 -2.06 20.18 8.84
N PHE A 363 -3.09 20.95 8.50
CA PHE A 363 -4.13 20.52 7.60
C PHE A 363 -4.16 21.53 6.45
N SER A 364 -3.97 21.06 5.22
CA SER A 364 -3.76 21.94 4.07
C SER A 364 -4.35 21.35 2.79
N ASN A 365 -4.15 22.03 1.67
CA ASN A 365 -4.41 21.53 0.32
C ASN A 365 -3.09 21.43 -0.47
N ARG A 366 -2.00 21.06 0.20
CA ARG A 366 -0.67 21.01 -0.41
C ARG A 366 -0.56 19.86 -1.40
N ASN A 367 0.10 20.13 -2.54
CA ASN A 367 0.42 19.11 -3.54
C ASN A 367 1.62 18.27 -3.09
N PRO A 368 1.67 16.97 -3.41
CA PRO A 368 2.61 16.02 -2.82
C PRO A 368 4.08 16.40 -3.02
N ALA A 369 4.43 17.01 -4.16
CA ALA A 369 5.79 17.40 -4.49
C ALA A 369 5.99 18.93 -4.57
N ALA A 370 5.07 19.73 -4.02
CA ALA A 370 5.27 21.18 -3.91
C ALA A 370 6.59 21.50 -3.19
N ARG A 371 7.19 22.67 -3.45
CA ARG A 371 8.44 23.07 -2.76
C ARG A 371 8.25 23.11 -1.25
N LEU A 372 9.22 22.56 -0.53
CA LEU A 372 9.24 22.64 0.92
C LEU A 372 9.49 24.08 1.38
N PRO A 373 8.92 24.50 2.53
CA PRO A 373 9.26 25.78 3.11
C PRO A 373 10.74 25.79 3.53
N SER A 374 11.35 26.98 3.55
CA SER A 374 12.67 27.16 4.15
C SER A 374 12.65 26.75 5.63
N SER A 375 13.67 26.03 6.06
CA SER A 375 13.83 25.57 7.45
C SER A 375 15.28 25.73 7.90
N GLU A 376 15.49 25.91 9.20
CA GLU A 376 16.82 25.99 9.81
C GLU A 376 17.57 24.66 9.72
N GLN A 377 16.83 23.55 9.66
CA GLN A 377 17.36 22.20 9.50
C GLN A 377 16.94 21.61 8.15
N PRO A 378 17.78 20.78 7.49
CA PRO A 378 17.40 20.12 6.25
C PRO A 378 16.11 19.32 6.41
N LEU A 379 15.18 19.51 5.48
CA LEU A 379 13.94 18.74 5.41
C LEU A 379 13.99 17.73 4.27
N LEU A 380 13.53 16.51 4.54
CA LEU A 380 13.27 15.47 3.55
C LEU A 380 11.76 15.42 3.29
N LEU A 381 11.35 15.61 2.03
CA LEU A 381 9.98 15.35 1.62
C LEU A 381 9.72 13.84 1.66
N VAL A 382 8.74 13.42 2.46
CA VAL A 382 8.20 12.06 2.44
C VAL A 382 6.70 12.19 2.18
N ALA A 383 6.29 11.93 0.94
CA ALA A 383 4.90 12.07 0.51
C ALA A 383 4.21 10.71 0.45
N MET A 384 2.90 10.71 0.68
CA MET A 384 2.03 9.56 0.54
C MET A 384 1.15 9.72 -0.70
N TYR A 385 0.90 8.62 -1.40
CA TYR A 385 -0.25 8.52 -2.30
C TYR A 385 -1.08 7.29 -1.95
N ALA A 386 -2.39 7.39 -2.17
CA ALA A 386 -3.30 6.26 -2.06
C ALA A 386 -3.01 5.30 -3.22
N TRP A 387 -2.76 4.03 -2.89
CA TRP A 387 -2.52 2.96 -3.85
C TRP A 387 -3.60 1.87 -3.70
N ASP A 388 -3.96 1.20 -4.79
CA ASP A 388 -4.89 0.07 -4.76
C ASP A 388 -4.23 -1.28 -4.44
N GLY A 389 -4.88 -2.05 -3.56
CA GLY A 389 -4.35 -3.31 -3.01
C GLY A 389 -4.19 -4.47 -3.99
N ASN A 390 -4.72 -4.35 -5.21
CA ASN A 390 -4.63 -5.37 -6.25
C ASN A 390 -4.30 -4.77 -7.63
N ALA A 391 -3.57 -3.65 -7.69
CA ALA A 391 -3.09 -3.07 -8.94
C ALA A 391 -1.59 -2.73 -8.87
N TYR A 392 -0.89 -2.70 -10.00
CA TYR A 392 0.44 -2.12 -10.06
C TYR A 392 0.40 -0.64 -9.66
N PRO A 393 1.49 -0.08 -9.09
CA PRO A 393 1.58 1.34 -8.79
C PRO A 393 1.17 2.18 -10.01
N GLY A 394 0.22 3.09 -9.81
CA GLY A 394 -0.33 3.93 -10.88
C GLY A 394 -1.71 3.51 -11.38
N ASN A 395 -2.15 2.27 -11.17
CA ASN A 395 -3.50 1.75 -11.46
C ASN A 395 -4.11 2.28 -12.78
N GLU A 396 -5.00 3.27 -12.75
CA GLU A 396 -5.65 3.88 -13.92
C GLU A 396 -4.67 4.52 -14.91
N TYR A 397 -3.45 4.84 -14.46
CA TYR A 397 -2.32 5.23 -15.31
C TYR A 397 -2.18 4.26 -16.47
N TRP A 398 -2.15 2.96 -16.18
CA TRP A 398 -1.95 1.90 -17.17
C TRP A 398 -3.10 1.77 -18.18
N LEU A 399 -4.23 2.43 -17.93
CA LEU A 399 -5.37 2.55 -18.84
C LEU A 399 -5.36 3.86 -19.65
N GLY A 400 -4.35 4.72 -19.43
CA GLY A 400 -4.27 6.07 -20.02
C GLY A 400 -5.18 7.11 -19.33
N SER A 401 -5.80 6.77 -18.19
CA SER A 401 -6.70 7.68 -17.48
C SER A 401 -5.93 8.51 -16.45
N LEU A 402 -5.15 9.47 -16.96
CA LEU A 402 -4.11 10.19 -16.22
C LEU A 402 -4.61 11.21 -15.18
N ALA A 403 -5.93 11.31 -14.98
CA ALA A 403 -6.57 12.27 -14.07
C ALA A 403 -7.67 11.62 -13.21
N ALA A 404 -7.75 10.28 -13.19
CA ALA A 404 -8.86 9.57 -12.54
C ALA A 404 -8.79 9.61 -11.01
N SER A 405 -7.59 9.51 -10.44
CA SER A 405 -7.41 9.31 -9.01
C SER A 405 -5.99 9.70 -8.56
N GLY A 406 -5.61 9.27 -7.35
CA GLY A 406 -4.29 9.54 -6.75
C GLY A 406 -3.17 8.73 -7.39
N ASP A 407 -3.49 7.51 -7.80
CA ASP A 407 -2.59 6.59 -8.48
C ASP A 407 -2.02 7.15 -9.79
N PRO A 408 -2.83 7.56 -10.80
CA PRO A 408 -2.30 8.13 -12.02
C PRO A 408 -1.61 9.46 -11.79
N ALA A 409 -2.07 10.27 -10.83
CA ALA A 409 -1.41 11.52 -10.48
C ALA A 409 0.01 11.28 -9.93
N ALA A 410 0.17 10.27 -9.06
CA ALA A 410 1.46 9.86 -8.51
C ALA A 410 2.40 9.31 -9.59
N ALA A 411 1.87 8.48 -10.49
CA ALA A 411 2.60 7.94 -11.64
C ALA A 411 3.04 9.04 -12.61
N CYS A 412 2.20 10.05 -12.81
CA CYS A 412 2.50 11.16 -13.71
C CYS A 412 3.46 12.20 -13.12
N CYS A 413 3.51 12.35 -11.79
CA CYS A 413 4.37 13.33 -11.13
C CYS A 413 5.77 12.79 -10.79
N SER A 414 6.02 11.48 -10.91
CA SER A 414 7.25 10.85 -10.39
C SER A 414 7.74 9.66 -11.23
N ALA A 415 8.82 9.02 -10.79
CA ALA A 415 9.38 7.82 -11.42
C ALA A 415 8.79 6.50 -10.88
N ILE A 416 7.69 6.53 -10.11
CA ILE A 416 7.08 5.31 -9.54
C ILE A 416 6.71 4.24 -10.58
N PRO A 417 6.30 4.55 -11.85
CA PRO A 417 5.98 3.51 -12.83
C PRO A 417 7.17 2.62 -13.18
N LEU A 418 8.40 3.08 -12.91
CA LEU A 418 9.64 2.35 -13.13
C LEU A 418 10.21 1.82 -11.81
N LEU A 419 10.36 2.69 -10.80
CA LEU A 419 11.09 2.34 -9.58
C LEU A 419 10.29 1.47 -8.60
N GLN A 420 8.96 1.56 -8.60
CA GLN A 420 8.09 0.67 -7.82
C GLN A 420 7.55 -0.51 -8.65
N ASN A 421 8.03 -0.68 -9.89
CA ASN A 421 7.62 -1.79 -10.72
C ASN A 421 8.59 -2.97 -10.52
N PRO A 422 8.16 -4.11 -9.95
CA PRO A 422 9.05 -5.24 -9.67
C PRO A 422 9.50 -6.00 -10.93
N GLU A 423 8.96 -5.70 -12.11
CA GLU A 423 9.47 -6.19 -13.41
C GLU A 423 10.60 -5.32 -13.97
N VAL A 424 10.80 -4.13 -13.39
CA VAL A 424 11.85 -3.17 -13.78
C VAL A 424 12.94 -3.08 -12.71
N ASN A 425 12.55 -2.92 -11.44
CA ASN A 425 13.46 -2.75 -10.32
C ASN A 425 13.57 -4.02 -9.46
N ASP A 426 14.61 -4.81 -9.70
CA ASP A 426 14.87 -6.07 -8.98
C ASP A 426 15.18 -5.89 -7.49
N ALA A 427 15.42 -4.66 -7.01
CA ALA A 427 15.57 -4.40 -5.58
C ALA A 427 14.24 -4.52 -4.82
N LEU A 428 13.11 -4.35 -5.51
CA LEU A 428 11.77 -4.47 -4.92
C LEU A 428 11.42 -5.96 -4.75
N THR A 429 11.71 -6.48 -3.56
CA THR A 429 11.45 -7.87 -3.19
C THR A 429 10.84 -7.98 -1.80
N GLY A 430 10.11 -9.07 -1.55
CA GLY A 430 9.54 -9.41 -0.26
C GLY A 430 10.60 -9.59 0.83
N GLY A 431 11.78 -10.12 0.49
CA GLY A 431 12.92 -10.22 1.42
C GLY A 431 13.55 -8.86 1.78
N ALA A 432 13.29 -7.81 0.99
CA ALA A 432 13.71 -6.44 1.31
C ALA A 432 12.69 -5.69 2.20
N THR A 433 11.57 -6.32 2.56
CA THR A 433 10.51 -5.69 3.38
C THR A 433 11.05 -5.28 4.74
N VAL A 434 10.93 -3.99 5.06
CA VAL A 434 11.23 -3.44 6.38
C VAL A 434 10.00 -3.55 7.28
N LEU A 435 10.21 -4.08 8.48
CA LEU A 435 9.22 -4.28 9.50
C LEU A 435 9.25 -3.14 10.51
N HIS A 436 8.14 -2.42 10.66
CA HIS A 436 7.97 -1.40 11.68
C HIS A 436 7.17 -1.93 12.88
N PRO A 437 7.50 -1.55 14.12
CA PRO A 437 8.52 -0.57 14.53
C PRO A 437 9.96 -1.10 14.66
N SER A 438 10.22 -2.40 14.50
CA SER A 438 11.53 -2.97 14.86
C SER A 438 12.69 -2.60 13.92
N GLY A 439 12.42 -2.08 12.71
CA GLY A 439 13.41 -1.80 11.68
C GLY A 439 14.07 -3.04 11.09
N ARG A 440 13.62 -4.24 11.48
CA ARG A 440 14.14 -5.53 10.99
C ARG A 440 13.65 -5.79 9.57
N ARG A 441 14.31 -6.71 8.87
CA ARG A 441 13.77 -7.25 7.62
C ARG A 441 12.96 -8.51 7.89
N VAL A 442 11.97 -8.78 7.04
CA VAL A 442 11.31 -10.09 7.01
C VAL A 442 12.39 -11.14 6.72
N GLU A 443 12.53 -12.12 7.60
CA GLU A 443 13.50 -13.18 7.40
C GLU A 443 13.16 -13.97 6.13
N GLY A 444 14.09 -13.96 5.17
CA GLY A 444 14.10 -14.90 4.07
C GLY A 444 14.70 -16.20 4.58
N GLY A 445 13.93 -17.29 4.60
CA GLY A 445 14.53 -18.61 4.61
C GLY A 445 15.41 -18.73 3.37
N VAL A 446 16.72 -18.80 3.57
CA VAL A 446 17.68 -19.22 2.54
C VAL A 446 17.69 -20.74 2.49
#